data_AF-A0A9X4AR89-F1
#
_entry.id   AF-A0A9X4AR89-F1
#
_cell.length_a   1.000
_cell.length_b   1.000
_cell.length_c   1.000
_cell.angle_alpha   90.00
_cell.angle_beta   90.00
_cell.angle_gamma   90.00
#
_symmetry.space_group_name_H-M   'P 1'
#
loop_
_entity.id
_entity.type
_entity.pdbx_description
1 polymer ?
#
loop_
_entity_poly.entity_id
_entity_poly.type
_entity_poly.pdbx_seq_one_letter_code
_entity_poly.pdbx_strand_id
1 'polypeptide(L)'
;MRTSTRSGFWLLCLPLVACGGAANSEVFGVDPPAEDDEAQPPQILANRFLLALPGPEVTEEITLELDKSKALEMFGEEAARRIRILDVDSTALLGHVLDSIRDACGTGWRIDRKNPGYDCAQTALGRTFGPMWRTSAEFGLVRLLGMTPANTELSGTSLETFAALVEQNPGTFRFDFPQVLAESLGIGRTDPVVPTDALVRALQENLLGTHPGIDNSAGTLPVTLYDALKDLSTLPEKFGPVPGAHPGVLVPDDAFFATRSDVLGPDFRMRVVAESHLRRVRGVDLSSGGGDMFVMEGSTPLSFDFEDPERLVIQGVADVPTVDMRFATVEADPFIPSCEADPRCRPFFLESIVTSGARRAYGRRSYDRCYVELNGECLVGVEIGQGGAPPGWITFANAIRGVTVPEPRFLWDLLAEVAQISLHDPTGDGTPDIPEGAARPVFALQNVPIGPSGAELVRAMRPTLQSQADLMANVIVGRFWENNHDLDFYVRRGAEGGLPLLYFVAPSDRKPDPAGFDRPKPYAYERPGFFTSPDLAEGSRISRRQIPGVLDTEHEKVPLSPGELVLYAQDDTRDVYEIRILVPEEEGRDMVVDFEKVASRRSR
;
A
#
# COMPACT_ATOMS: atom_id res chain seq x y z
N MET A 1 6.78 30.10 0.90
CA MET A 1 8.17 30.44 1.28
C MET A 1 8.84 29.16 1.75
N ARG A 2 9.69 28.56 0.91
CA ARG A 2 10.43 27.33 1.20
C ARG A 2 11.85 27.70 1.59
N THR A 3 12.32 27.30 2.77
CA THR A 3 13.73 27.36 3.17
C THR A 3 14.21 25.93 3.42
N SER A 4 14.93 25.39 2.44
CA SER A 4 15.70 24.15 2.57
C SER A 4 17.09 24.52 3.05
N THR A 5 17.54 23.92 4.16
CA THR A 5 18.93 23.95 4.61
C THR A 5 19.34 22.51 4.90
N ARG A 6 20.24 21.96 4.07
CA ARG A 6 21.03 20.78 4.41
C ARG A 6 22.50 21.19 4.37
N SER A 7 23.12 21.11 5.54
CA SER A 7 24.53 21.38 5.79
C SER A 7 25.34 20.11 5.52
N GLY A 8 26.36 20.20 4.67
CA GLY A 8 27.38 19.18 4.47
C GLY A 8 28.47 19.29 5.54
N PHE A 9 28.86 18.15 6.12
CA PHE A 9 29.97 18.03 7.06
C PHE A 9 31.20 17.46 6.34
N TRP A 10 32.32 18.20 6.44
CA TRP A 10 33.66 17.77 6.04
C TRP A 10 34.34 17.00 7.17
N LEU A 11 35.14 15.98 6.85
CA LEU A 11 36.17 15.47 7.76
C LEU A 11 37.40 14.92 7.00
N LEU A 12 38.46 15.72 7.05
CA LEU A 12 39.87 15.35 6.90
C LEU A 12 40.37 14.82 8.26
N CYS A 13 41.16 13.74 8.28
CA CYS A 13 42.34 13.60 9.15
C CYS A 13 43.21 12.39 8.76
N LEU A 14 44.48 12.68 8.46
CA LEU A 14 45.64 11.78 8.49
C LEU A 14 45.98 11.39 9.95
N PRO A 15 46.83 10.36 10.16
CA PRO A 15 48.19 10.67 10.62
C PRO A 15 49.31 9.82 10.01
N LEU A 16 50.53 10.35 10.16
CA LEU A 16 51.85 9.88 9.72
C LEU A 16 52.66 9.30 10.91
N VAL A 17 53.80 8.66 10.56
CA VAL A 17 55.03 8.31 11.34
C VAL A 17 54.96 6.93 12.08
N ALA A 18 55.93 5.99 12.05
CA ALA A 18 57.40 6.06 11.91
C ALA A 18 58.10 4.69 11.62
N CYS A 19 59.38 4.79 11.20
CA CYS A 19 60.51 3.84 11.34
C CYS A 19 60.51 2.55 10.48
N GLY A 20 61.60 2.11 9.84
CA GLY A 20 63.02 2.49 9.77
C GLY A 20 63.81 1.32 9.16
N GLY A 21 65.04 1.54 8.68
CA GLY A 21 65.98 0.45 8.36
C GLY A 21 66.80 0.63 7.09
N ALA A 22 68.11 0.84 7.26
CA ALA A 22 69.10 1.08 6.21
C ALA A 22 69.74 -0.21 5.67
N ALA A 23 70.28 -0.16 4.45
CA ALA A 23 71.51 -0.87 4.07
C ALA A 23 72.15 -0.23 2.82
N ASN A 24 73.45 0.03 2.93
CA ASN A 24 74.37 0.52 1.90
C ASN A 24 74.67 -0.55 0.83
N SER A 25 75.00 -0.12 -0.39
CA SER A 25 76.29 -0.49 -1.03
C SER A 25 76.49 0.19 -2.39
N GLU A 26 77.55 1.00 -2.42
CA GLU A 26 78.61 1.10 -3.43
C GLU A 26 78.37 1.45 -4.90
N VAL A 27 79.14 2.47 -5.25
CA VAL A 27 79.53 3.04 -6.53
C VAL A 27 80.38 2.06 -7.34
N PHE A 28 80.05 1.86 -8.61
CA PHE A 28 81.05 1.64 -9.67
C PHE A 28 80.62 2.37 -10.93
N GLY A 29 81.51 3.24 -11.42
CA GLY A 29 81.35 3.95 -12.68
C GLY A 29 81.66 3.06 -13.87
N VAL A 30 80.90 3.26 -14.94
CA VAL A 30 81.24 2.87 -16.31
C VAL A 30 80.72 3.99 -17.21
N ASP A 31 81.63 4.59 -17.99
CA ASP A 31 81.35 5.58 -19.03
C ASP A 31 80.46 5.00 -20.15
N PRO A 32 79.68 5.84 -20.85
CA PRO A 32 78.61 5.40 -21.74
C PRO A 32 79.13 4.93 -23.11
N PRO A 33 78.49 3.94 -23.76
CA PRO A 33 78.68 3.70 -25.17
C PRO A 33 77.76 4.61 -26.01
N ALA A 34 78.18 4.78 -27.26
CA ALA A 34 77.81 5.78 -28.24
C ALA A 34 76.32 5.83 -28.63
N GLU A 35 75.92 7.03 -29.08
CA GLU A 35 74.76 7.33 -29.91
C GLU A 35 74.66 6.37 -31.09
N ASP A 36 73.49 5.75 -31.28
CA ASP A 36 72.95 5.42 -32.60
C ASP A 36 71.41 5.30 -32.51
N ASP A 37 70.76 6.03 -33.43
CA ASP A 37 69.35 6.05 -33.82
C ASP A 37 68.27 6.28 -32.73
N GLU A 38 68.03 7.56 -32.43
CA GLU A 38 66.73 8.06 -31.94
C GLU A 38 65.62 7.64 -32.93
N ALA A 39 64.91 6.56 -32.62
CA ALA A 39 63.50 6.48 -32.97
C ALA A 39 62.82 7.68 -32.31
N GLN A 40 62.32 8.62 -33.12
CA GLN A 40 61.56 9.76 -32.62
C GLN A 40 60.52 9.25 -31.61
N PRO A 41 60.53 9.74 -30.35
CA PRO A 41 59.46 9.41 -29.43
C PRO A 41 58.14 9.85 -30.08
N PRO A 42 57.10 9.00 -30.08
CA PRO A 42 55.82 9.37 -30.66
C PRO A 42 55.39 10.69 -30.05
N GLN A 43 55.04 11.66 -30.92
CA GLN A 43 54.52 12.95 -30.49
C GLN A 43 53.43 12.69 -29.45
N ILE A 44 53.64 13.19 -28.23
CA ILE A 44 52.64 13.14 -27.18
C ILE A 44 51.56 14.13 -27.60
N LEU A 45 50.49 13.62 -28.23
CA LEU A 45 49.28 14.38 -28.48
C LEU A 45 48.73 14.84 -27.11
N ALA A 46 48.29 16.09 -27.02
CA ALA A 46 47.87 16.71 -25.76
C ALA A 46 46.66 16.01 -25.10
N ASN A 47 46.00 15.07 -25.79
CA ASN A 47 44.79 14.38 -25.38
C ASN A 47 44.95 12.85 -25.49
N ARG A 48 45.89 12.27 -24.74
CA ARG A 48 46.09 10.82 -24.65
C ARG A 48 45.36 10.23 -23.44
N PHE A 49 44.55 9.20 -23.67
CA PHE A 49 43.83 8.48 -22.62
C PHE A 49 44.06 6.97 -22.70
N LEU A 50 44.09 6.33 -21.54
CA LEU A 50 44.15 4.87 -21.42
C LEU A 50 42.76 4.34 -21.10
N LEU A 51 42.23 3.50 -21.99
CA LEU A 51 40.96 2.80 -21.80
C LEU A 51 41.23 1.33 -21.55
N ALA A 52 40.94 0.87 -20.34
CA ALA A 52 41.01 -0.56 -20.03
C ALA A 52 40.02 -1.33 -20.90
N LEU A 53 40.48 -2.45 -21.46
CA LEU A 53 39.59 -3.39 -22.12
C LEU A 53 38.61 -3.97 -21.07
N PRO A 54 37.31 -4.02 -21.35
CA PRO A 54 36.34 -4.55 -20.41
C PRO A 54 36.61 -6.04 -20.15
N GLY A 55 36.54 -6.42 -18.86
CA GLY A 55 36.49 -7.80 -18.42
C GLY A 55 35.21 -8.51 -18.88
N PRO A 56 34.97 -9.77 -18.47
CA PRO A 56 33.70 -10.43 -18.76
C PRO A 56 32.53 -9.64 -18.16
N GLU A 57 31.46 -9.45 -18.92
CA GLU A 57 30.22 -8.89 -18.40
C GLU A 57 29.59 -9.92 -17.45
N VAL A 58 29.46 -9.56 -16.17
CA VAL A 58 28.80 -10.39 -15.16
C VAL A 58 27.53 -9.65 -14.74
N THR A 59 26.40 -10.34 -14.75
CA THR A 59 25.16 -9.82 -14.18
C THR A 59 25.36 -9.67 -12.68
N GLU A 60 25.28 -8.43 -12.17
CA GLU A 60 25.45 -8.17 -10.75
C GLU A 60 24.12 -8.32 -10.01
N GLU A 61 24.05 -9.32 -9.12
CA GLU A 61 22.99 -9.39 -8.13
C GLU A 61 23.27 -8.42 -6.98
N ILE A 62 22.27 -7.63 -6.62
CA ILE A 62 22.29 -6.70 -5.50
C ILE A 62 21.38 -7.26 -4.41
N THR A 63 21.92 -7.46 -3.22
CA THR A 63 21.13 -7.80 -2.03
C THR A 63 20.93 -6.56 -1.17
N LEU A 64 19.66 -6.24 -0.91
CA LEU A 64 19.22 -5.15 -0.05
C LEU A 64 18.71 -5.73 1.27
N GLU A 65 19.26 -5.26 2.39
CA GLU A 65 18.78 -5.61 3.73
C GLU A 65 18.19 -4.37 4.41
N LEU A 66 16.87 -4.39 4.58
CA LEU A 66 16.08 -3.23 4.97
C LEU A 66 15.35 -3.50 6.28
N ASP A 67 15.66 -2.71 7.30
CA ASP A 67 14.76 -2.49 8.43
C ASP A 67 13.74 -1.38 8.07
N LYS A 68 12.85 -1.02 9.01
CA LYS A 68 11.83 0.00 8.74
C LYS A 68 12.41 1.35 8.35
N SER A 69 13.49 1.77 9.02
CA SER A 69 14.13 3.07 8.80
C SER A 69 14.82 3.10 7.45
N LYS A 70 15.60 2.05 7.13
CA LYS A 70 16.30 1.91 5.85
C LYS A 70 15.33 1.82 4.68
N ALA A 71 14.23 1.08 4.83
CA ALA A 71 13.19 1.03 3.80
C ALA A 71 12.63 2.43 3.54
N LEU A 72 12.27 3.18 4.58
CA LEU A 72 11.73 4.52 4.41
C LEU A 72 12.75 5.51 3.82
N GLU A 73 14.02 5.43 4.21
CA GLU A 73 15.11 6.22 3.64
C GLU A 73 15.30 5.92 2.16
N MET A 74 15.30 4.63 1.80
CA MET A 74 15.56 4.16 0.44
C MET A 74 14.43 4.51 -0.53
N PHE A 75 13.17 4.30 -0.14
CA PHE A 75 12.03 4.64 -1.01
C PHE A 75 11.65 6.12 -0.93
N GLY A 76 11.92 6.77 0.19
CA GLY A 76 11.37 8.09 0.51
C GLY A 76 9.87 8.05 0.82
N GLU A 77 9.39 9.06 1.54
CA GLU A 77 7.98 9.09 2.00
C GLU A 77 6.98 9.16 0.84
N GLU A 78 7.28 9.94 -0.20
CA GLU A 78 6.38 10.14 -1.34
C GLU A 78 6.14 8.83 -2.10
N ALA A 79 7.19 8.08 -2.40
CA ALA A 79 7.05 6.80 -3.09
C ALA A 79 6.46 5.72 -2.16
N ALA A 80 6.85 5.68 -0.88
CA ALA A 80 6.30 4.73 0.07
C ALA A 80 4.78 4.88 0.23
N ARG A 81 4.23 6.10 0.12
CA ARG A 81 2.78 6.36 0.13
C ARG A 81 2.06 5.89 -1.14
N ARG A 82 2.80 5.65 -2.22
CA ARG A 82 2.26 5.17 -3.50
C ARG A 82 2.41 3.66 -3.67
N ILE A 83 3.42 3.06 -3.04
CA ILE A 83 3.64 1.61 -3.10
C ILE A 83 2.57 0.92 -2.28
N ARG A 84 1.69 0.21 -2.97
CA ARG A 84 0.69 -0.66 -2.37
C ARG A 84 1.35 -1.91 -1.81
N ILE A 85 1.04 -2.33 -0.59
CA ILE A 85 1.55 -3.62 -0.07
C ILE A 85 0.46 -4.65 0.11
N LEU A 86 -0.77 -4.24 0.45
CA LEU A 86 -1.87 -5.16 0.72
C LEU A 86 -3.23 -4.46 0.71
N ASP A 87 -4.24 -5.19 0.26
CA ASP A 87 -5.65 -4.91 0.44
C ASP A 87 -6.16 -5.86 1.53
N VAL A 88 -6.30 -5.37 2.77
CA VAL A 88 -6.65 -6.24 3.90
C VAL A 88 -8.14 -6.55 3.87
N ASP A 89 -8.50 -7.84 3.85
CA ASP A 89 -9.89 -8.25 4.07
C ASP A 89 -10.33 -7.86 5.49
N SER A 90 -11.29 -6.94 5.57
CA SER A 90 -11.80 -6.38 6.81
C SER A 90 -12.77 -7.30 7.56
N THR A 91 -13.14 -8.47 6.99
CA THR A 91 -14.17 -9.36 7.53
C THR A 91 -13.87 -9.78 8.97
N ALA A 92 -12.66 -10.29 9.22
CA ALA A 92 -12.27 -10.76 10.54
C ALA A 92 -12.08 -9.60 11.53
N LEU A 93 -11.41 -8.53 11.11
CA LEU A 93 -11.21 -7.33 11.92
C LEU A 93 -12.54 -6.73 12.39
N LEU A 94 -13.51 -6.52 11.48
CA LEU A 94 -14.82 -5.98 11.83
C LEU A 94 -15.60 -6.93 12.74
N GLY A 95 -15.49 -8.25 12.54
CA GLY A 95 -16.06 -9.24 13.45
C GLY A 95 -15.51 -9.08 14.86
N HIS A 96 -14.19 -9.00 15.02
CA HIS A 96 -13.55 -8.78 16.31
C HIS A 96 -13.89 -7.43 16.94
N VAL A 97 -14.04 -6.37 16.14
CA VAL A 97 -14.51 -5.05 16.60
C VAL A 97 -15.92 -5.16 17.19
N LEU A 98 -16.87 -5.74 16.44
CA LEU A 98 -18.26 -5.89 16.88
C LEU A 98 -18.38 -6.79 18.12
N ASP A 99 -17.63 -7.89 18.16
CA ASP A 99 -17.59 -8.79 19.31
C ASP A 99 -17.03 -8.09 20.55
N SER A 100 -15.95 -7.31 20.40
CA SER A 100 -15.34 -6.55 21.49
C SER A 100 -16.29 -5.51 22.06
N ILE A 101 -17.03 -4.79 21.19
CA ILE A 101 -18.03 -3.81 21.61
C ILE A 101 -19.19 -4.50 22.32
N ARG A 102 -19.77 -5.55 21.72
CA ARG A 102 -20.90 -6.28 22.30
C ARG A 102 -20.59 -6.87 23.67
N ASP A 103 -19.37 -7.37 23.87
CA ASP A 103 -18.95 -8.00 25.12
C ASP A 103 -18.32 -6.98 26.10
N ALA A 104 -18.27 -5.68 25.76
CA ALA A 104 -17.63 -4.63 26.58
C ALA A 104 -18.22 -4.50 27.99
N CYS A 105 -19.51 -4.82 28.16
CA CYS A 105 -20.20 -4.76 29.45
C CYS A 105 -20.58 -6.14 29.98
N GLY A 106 -19.79 -7.16 29.61
CA GLY A 106 -19.98 -8.55 30.00
C GLY A 106 -20.82 -9.34 28.99
N THR A 107 -20.90 -10.64 29.22
CA THR A 107 -21.51 -11.61 28.28
C THR A 107 -22.91 -12.06 28.69
N GLY A 108 -23.54 -11.35 29.63
CA GLY A 108 -24.84 -11.70 30.18
C GLY A 108 -25.96 -11.72 29.14
N TRP A 109 -25.77 -11.03 28.01
CA TRP A 109 -26.71 -11.00 26.88
C TRP A 109 -26.97 -12.39 26.26
N ARG A 110 -26.05 -13.34 26.46
CA ARG A 110 -26.17 -14.74 26.01
C ARG A 110 -27.13 -15.58 26.86
N ILE A 111 -27.67 -15.01 27.95
CA ILE A 111 -28.57 -15.69 28.88
C ILE A 111 -30.01 -15.32 28.52
N ASP A 112 -30.91 -16.31 28.51
CA ASP A 112 -32.34 -16.11 28.32
C ASP A 112 -32.96 -15.35 29.50
N ARG A 113 -32.85 -14.02 29.47
CA ARG A 113 -33.30 -13.12 30.54
C ARG A 113 -33.53 -11.71 29.99
N LYS A 114 -34.68 -11.12 30.35
CA LYS A 114 -35.07 -9.75 29.98
C LYS A 114 -34.02 -8.69 30.34
N ASN A 115 -33.43 -8.79 31.55
CA ASN A 115 -32.31 -7.95 31.97
C ASN A 115 -31.01 -8.78 32.02
N PRO A 116 -30.08 -8.60 31.05
CA PRO A 116 -28.81 -9.32 31.00
C PRO A 116 -27.84 -9.07 32.17
N GLY A 117 -28.07 -8.02 32.97
CA GLY A 117 -27.16 -7.64 34.06
C GLY A 117 -25.84 -7.05 33.58
N TYR A 118 -25.89 -6.18 32.57
CA TYR A 118 -24.71 -5.50 32.03
C TYR A 118 -23.90 -4.77 33.12
N ASP A 119 -22.59 -4.86 33.03
CA ASP A 119 -21.64 -4.19 33.92
C ASP A 119 -20.36 -3.82 33.14
N CYS A 120 -20.30 -2.56 32.71
CA CYS A 120 -19.17 -2.05 31.96
C CYS A 120 -17.88 -1.92 32.79
N ALA A 121 -17.90 -2.12 34.11
CA ALA A 121 -16.67 -2.14 34.91
C ALA A 121 -15.83 -3.42 34.68
N GLN A 122 -16.43 -4.48 34.13
CA GLN A 122 -15.82 -5.81 34.04
C GLN A 122 -14.70 -5.90 33.00
N THR A 123 -14.74 -5.11 31.93
CA THR A 123 -13.75 -5.18 30.85
C THR A 123 -12.91 -3.91 30.76
N ALA A 124 -11.78 -3.97 30.07
CA ALA A 124 -10.95 -2.79 29.82
C ALA A 124 -11.70 -1.75 28.97
N LEU A 125 -12.40 -2.19 27.91
CA LEU A 125 -13.17 -1.32 27.03
C LEU A 125 -14.37 -0.70 27.76
N GLY A 126 -15.17 -1.47 28.49
CA GLY A 126 -16.34 -0.93 29.19
C GLY A 126 -15.98 0.15 30.21
N ARG A 127 -14.79 0.06 30.84
CA ARG A 127 -14.31 1.09 31.77
C ARG A 127 -14.05 2.43 31.08
N THR A 128 -13.83 2.46 29.77
CA THR A 128 -13.64 3.72 29.03
C THR A 128 -14.94 4.52 28.86
N PHE A 129 -16.11 3.91 29.09
CA PHE A 129 -17.41 4.60 28.97
C PHE A 129 -17.68 5.53 30.17
N GLY A 130 -16.84 5.46 31.21
CA GLY A 130 -16.94 6.30 32.40
C GLY A 130 -18.05 5.86 33.38
N PRO A 131 -18.24 6.61 34.48
CA PRO A 131 -19.16 6.23 35.55
C PRO A 131 -20.65 6.32 35.17
N MET A 132 -20.98 7.12 34.15
CA MET A 132 -22.35 7.35 33.65
C MET A 132 -22.67 6.51 32.41
N TRP A 133 -21.98 5.38 32.23
CA TRP A 133 -22.10 4.54 31.03
C TRP A 133 -23.54 4.11 30.70
N ARG A 134 -24.44 4.00 31.70
CA ARG A 134 -25.83 3.52 31.49
C ARG A 134 -26.66 4.38 30.54
N THR A 135 -26.31 5.64 30.40
CA THR A 135 -27.02 6.62 29.56
C THR A 135 -26.13 7.10 28.40
N SER A 136 -25.06 6.36 28.08
CA SER A 136 -24.10 6.74 27.04
C SER A 136 -24.41 6.06 25.70
N ALA A 137 -24.03 6.70 24.61
CA ALA A 137 -24.20 6.15 23.25
C ALA A 137 -23.41 4.85 23.07
N GLU A 138 -22.25 4.72 23.71
CA GLU A 138 -21.45 3.50 23.69
C GLU A 138 -22.24 2.33 24.24
N PHE A 139 -22.89 2.50 25.40
CA PHE A 139 -23.70 1.43 25.98
C PHE A 139 -24.98 1.16 25.19
N GLY A 140 -25.60 2.18 24.59
CA GLY A 140 -26.70 1.98 23.64
C GLY A 140 -26.30 1.03 22.51
N LEU A 141 -25.11 1.20 21.92
CA LEU A 141 -24.62 0.28 20.90
C LEU A 141 -24.28 -1.11 21.45
N VAL A 142 -23.73 -1.22 22.67
CA VAL A 142 -23.53 -2.52 23.33
C VAL A 142 -24.85 -3.29 23.45
N ARG A 143 -25.91 -2.61 23.92
CA ARG A 143 -27.24 -3.22 24.03
C ARG A 143 -27.80 -3.62 22.68
N LEU A 144 -27.66 -2.77 21.66
CA LEU A 144 -28.13 -3.05 20.31
C LEU A 144 -27.45 -4.28 19.71
N LEU A 145 -26.12 -4.38 19.81
CA LEU A 145 -25.36 -5.54 19.31
C LEU A 145 -25.63 -6.82 20.12
N GLY A 146 -25.95 -6.68 21.41
CA GLY A 146 -26.31 -7.77 22.32
C GLY A 146 -27.81 -8.07 22.37
N MET A 147 -28.61 -7.43 21.51
CA MET A 147 -30.06 -7.59 21.51
C MET A 147 -30.43 -9.00 21.01
N THR A 148 -31.22 -9.72 21.80
CA THR A 148 -31.73 -11.07 21.54
C THR A 148 -33.23 -11.09 21.81
N PRO A 149 -34.02 -12.02 21.24
CA PRO A 149 -35.44 -12.11 21.56
C PRO A 149 -35.75 -12.15 23.06
N ALA A 150 -34.87 -12.74 23.88
CA ALA A 150 -35.03 -12.82 25.33
C ALA A 150 -34.83 -11.50 26.08
N ASN A 151 -34.11 -10.54 25.50
CA ASN A 151 -33.70 -9.30 26.17
C ASN A 151 -34.07 -8.01 25.41
N THR A 152 -34.76 -8.12 24.28
CA THR A 152 -35.27 -6.97 23.53
C THR A 152 -36.20 -6.13 24.40
N GLU A 153 -35.98 -4.81 24.41
CA GLU A 153 -36.90 -3.83 24.98
C GLU A 153 -37.78 -3.26 23.86
N LEU A 154 -39.08 -3.17 24.12
CA LEU A 154 -40.09 -2.84 23.10
C LEU A 154 -40.91 -1.60 23.48
N SER A 155 -40.69 -1.05 24.66
CA SER A 155 -41.28 0.22 25.09
C SER A 155 -41.02 1.30 24.05
N GLY A 156 -42.05 2.04 23.65
CA GLY A 156 -41.98 3.08 22.61
C GLY A 156 -42.04 2.58 21.17
N THR A 157 -41.99 1.27 20.93
CA THR A 157 -42.06 0.67 19.57
C THR A 157 -43.51 0.37 19.17
N SER A 158 -43.74 0.16 17.88
CA SER A 158 -45.01 -0.33 17.35
C SER A 158 -45.38 -1.74 17.81
N LEU A 159 -44.45 -2.49 18.41
CA LEU A 159 -44.68 -3.80 19.03
C LEU A 159 -45.06 -3.73 20.51
N GLU A 160 -44.93 -2.57 21.16
CA GLU A 160 -45.11 -2.42 22.61
C GLU A 160 -46.44 -2.99 23.11
N THR A 161 -47.55 -2.62 22.46
CA THR A 161 -48.89 -3.02 22.93
C THR A 161 -49.12 -4.52 22.73
N PHE A 162 -48.57 -5.09 21.65
CA PHE A 162 -48.66 -6.52 21.39
C PHE A 162 -47.82 -7.33 22.37
N ALA A 163 -46.60 -6.89 22.67
CA ALA A 163 -45.76 -7.48 23.71
C ALA A 163 -46.43 -7.40 25.09
N ALA A 164 -46.95 -6.21 25.45
CA ALA A 164 -47.64 -5.99 26.71
C ALA A 164 -48.87 -6.89 26.89
N LEU A 165 -49.65 -7.12 25.82
CA LEU A 165 -50.77 -8.07 25.84
C LEU A 165 -50.30 -9.47 26.29
N VAL A 166 -49.23 -9.97 25.69
CA VAL A 166 -48.72 -11.32 25.96
C VAL A 166 -48.13 -11.38 27.38
N GLU A 167 -47.30 -10.41 27.76
CA GLU A 167 -46.64 -10.35 29.06
C GLU A 167 -47.61 -10.19 30.24
N GLN A 168 -48.68 -9.39 30.09
CA GLN A 168 -49.64 -9.14 31.17
C GLN A 168 -50.64 -10.28 31.38
N ASN A 169 -50.64 -11.30 30.51
CA ASN A 169 -51.57 -12.42 30.55
C ASN A 169 -50.87 -13.81 30.57
N PRO A 170 -49.96 -14.08 31.53
CA PRO A 170 -49.06 -15.24 31.51
C PRO A 170 -49.74 -16.61 31.71
N GLY A 171 -51.06 -16.64 31.94
CA GLY A 171 -51.86 -17.88 32.02
C GLY A 171 -52.84 -18.07 30.85
N THR A 172 -53.01 -17.04 30.02
CA THR A 172 -53.94 -17.07 28.87
C THR A 172 -53.23 -17.59 27.63
N PHE A 173 -51.99 -17.15 27.41
CA PHE A 173 -51.19 -17.57 26.28
C PHE A 173 -50.19 -18.66 26.70
N ARG A 174 -49.97 -19.65 25.83
CA ARG A 174 -48.98 -20.72 26.04
C ARG A 174 -47.58 -20.36 25.55
N PHE A 175 -47.38 -19.09 25.22
CA PHE A 175 -46.18 -18.52 24.65
C PHE A 175 -45.91 -17.18 25.33
N ASP A 176 -44.65 -16.74 25.31
CA ASP A 176 -44.25 -15.38 25.67
C ASP A 176 -43.84 -14.61 24.41
N PHE A 177 -43.70 -13.29 24.52
CA PHE A 177 -43.31 -12.47 23.37
C PHE A 177 -41.90 -12.80 22.85
N PRO A 178 -40.88 -13.05 23.70
CA PRO A 178 -39.59 -13.53 23.23
C PRO A 178 -39.66 -14.78 22.35
N GLN A 179 -40.56 -15.73 22.63
CA GLN A 179 -40.79 -16.89 21.78
C GLN A 179 -41.39 -16.50 20.43
N VAL A 180 -42.37 -15.59 20.41
CA VAL A 180 -42.96 -15.07 19.17
C VAL A 180 -41.88 -14.46 18.28
N LEU A 181 -41.04 -13.59 18.85
CA LEU A 181 -39.98 -12.92 18.12
C LEU A 181 -38.93 -13.92 17.61
N ALA A 182 -38.48 -14.86 18.45
CA ALA A 182 -37.53 -15.90 18.07
C ALA A 182 -38.05 -16.76 16.90
N GLU A 183 -39.30 -17.23 16.98
CA GLU A 183 -39.92 -18.04 15.93
C GLU A 183 -40.13 -17.22 14.64
N SER A 184 -40.59 -15.96 14.74
CA SER A 184 -40.75 -15.08 13.58
C SER A 184 -39.43 -14.83 12.85
N LEU A 185 -38.34 -14.58 13.58
CA LEU A 185 -37.01 -14.39 13.01
C LEU A 185 -36.37 -15.72 12.55
N GLY A 186 -36.78 -16.85 13.11
CA GLY A 186 -36.20 -18.16 12.82
C GLY A 186 -34.84 -18.37 13.51
N ILE A 187 -34.66 -17.79 14.69
CA ILE A 187 -33.44 -17.86 15.51
C ILE A 187 -33.76 -18.36 16.93
N GLY A 188 -32.74 -18.70 17.71
CA GLY A 188 -32.88 -18.99 19.14
C GLY A 188 -33.16 -17.73 19.97
N ARG A 189 -33.74 -17.91 21.16
CA ARG A 189 -34.10 -16.80 22.07
C ARG A 189 -32.92 -15.95 22.53
N THR A 190 -31.71 -16.53 22.51
CA THR A 190 -30.45 -15.89 22.93
C THR A 190 -29.53 -15.58 21.75
N ASP A 191 -29.98 -15.82 20.53
CA ASP A 191 -29.21 -15.45 19.34
C ASP A 191 -29.38 -13.95 19.08
N PRO A 192 -28.32 -13.24 18.62
CA PRO A 192 -28.44 -11.84 18.24
C PRO A 192 -29.54 -11.63 17.19
N VAL A 193 -30.40 -10.62 17.40
CA VAL A 193 -31.47 -10.26 16.46
C VAL A 193 -30.94 -9.85 15.10
N VAL A 194 -29.72 -9.30 15.02
CA VAL A 194 -29.00 -9.17 13.75
C VAL A 194 -27.68 -9.94 13.88
N PRO A 195 -27.49 -11.02 13.10
CA PRO A 195 -26.26 -11.79 13.12
C PRO A 195 -25.01 -10.93 12.83
N THR A 196 -23.90 -11.23 13.52
CA THR A 196 -22.66 -10.46 13.39
C THR A 196 -22.10 -10.49 11.97
N ASP A 197 -22.16 -11.63 11.28
CA ASP A 197 -21.70 -11.75 9.89
C ASP A 197 -22.51 -10.85 8.93
N ALA A 198 -23.82 -10.73 9.14
CA ALA A 198 -24.67 -9.82 8.39
C ALA A 198 -24.30 -8.35 8.65
N LEU A 199 -24.01 -7.98 9.91
CA LEU A 199 -23.53 -6.64 10.28
C LEU A 199 -22.14 -6.34 9.70
N VAL A 200 -21.21 -7.30 9.71
CA VAL A 200 -19.89 -7.15 9.09
C VAL A 200 -20.05 -6.83 7.61
N ARG A 201 -20.90 -7.55 6.88
CA ARG A 201 -21.16 -7.24 5.45
C ARG A 201 -21.80 -5.87 5.25
N ALA A 202 -22.73 -5.48 6.12
CA ALA A 202 -23.33 -4.15 6.07
C ALA A 202 -22.30 -3.04 6.33
N LEU A 203 -21.40 -3.21 7.30
CA LEU A 203 -20.29 -2.27 7.55
C LEU A 203 -19.32 -2.21 6.37
N GLN A 204 -18.97 -3.34 5.77
CA GLN A 204 -18.08 -3.39 4.61
C GLN A 204 -18.65 -2.60 3.43
N GLU A 205 -19.92 -2.80 3.10
CA GLU A 205 -20.51 -2.15 1.94
C GLU A 205 -20.87 -0.70 2.22
N ASN A 206 -21.52 -0.45 3.35
CA ASN A 206 -22.17 0.84 3.59
C ASN A 206 -21.25 1.85 4.27
N LEU A 207 -20.35 1.40 5.16
CA LEU A 207 -19.38 2.27 5.85
C LEU A 207 -18.02 2.26 5.14
N LEU A 208 -17.40 1.09 4.97
CA LEU A 208 -16.07 1.02 4.36
C LEU A 208 -16.13 1.31 2.85
N GLY A 209 -17.05 0.68 2.13
CA GLY A 209 -17.16 0.75 0.68
C GLY A 209 -17.60 2.11 0.14
N THR A 210 -18.15 2.98 1.00
CA THR A 210 -18.49 4.36 0.65
C THR A 210 -17.45 5.39 1.12
N HIS A 211 -16.39 4.96 1.80
CA HIS A 211 -15.34 5.85 2.28
C HIS A 211 -14.38 6.25 1.14
N PRO A 212 -14.16 7.56 0.88
CA PRO A 212 -13.29 8.02 -0.22
C PRO A 212 -11.85 7.50 -0.15
N GLY A 213 -11.28 7.38 1.04
CA GLY A 213 -9.93 6.81 1.25
C GLY A 213 -9.80 5.29 1.06
N ILE A 214 -10.92 4.55 0.95
CA ILE A 214 -10.95 3.10 0.74
C ILE A 214 -11.03 2.78 -0.76
N ASP A 215 -11.85 3.55 -1.48
CA ASP A 215 -11.96 3.54 -2.95
C ASP A 215 -12.18 2.13 -3.55
N ASN A 216 -12.90 1.26 -2.83
CA ASN A 216 -13.35 -0.04 -3.33
C ASN A 216 -14.66 -0.45 -2.65
N SER A 217 -15.63 -0.93 -3.42
CA SER A 217 -16.95 -1.34 -2.91
C SER A 217 -16.93 -2.61 -2.06
N ALA A 218 -15.84 -3.37 -2.10
CA ALA A 218 -15.65 -4.57 -1.29
C ALA A 218 -15.34 -4.26 0.19
N GLY A 219 -15.00 -3.01 0.52
CA GLY A 219 -14.65 -2.61 1.89
C GLY A 219 -13.32 -3.22 2.38
N THR A 220 -12.42 -3.58 1.46
CA THR A 220 -11.06 -4.01 1.81
C THR A 220 -10.22 -2.81 2.21
N LEU A 221 -9.37 -2.94 3.22
CA LEU A 221 -8.62 -1.80 3.76
C LEU A 221 -7.31 -1.58 3.00
N PRO A 222 -7.16 -0.43 2.34
CA PRO A 222 -5.95 -0.15 1.61
C PRO A 222 -4.73 0.13 2.49
N VAL A 223 -3.68 -0.70 2.43
CA VAL A 223 -2.42 -0.48 3.17
C VAL A 223 -1.24 -0.23 2.20
N THR A 224 -0.53 0.87 2.41
CA THR A 224 0.68 1.21 1.65
C THR A 224 1.95 0.85 2.42
N LEU A 225 3.09 0.86 1.75
CA LEU A 225 4.39 0.65 2.39
C LEU A 225 4.61 1.69 3.50
N TYR A 226 4.25 2.95 3.25
CA TYR A 226 4.34 4.00 4.26
C TYR A 226 3.49 3.71 5.49
N ASP A 227 2.24 3.24 5.29
CA ASP A 227 1.35 2.90 6.40
C ASP A 227 1.97 1.80 7.27
N ALA A 228 2.48 0.72 6.68
CA ALA A 228 3.10 -0.37 7.45
C ALA A 228 4.41 0.02 8.12
N LEU A 229 5.26 0.80 7.46
CA LEU A 229 6.52 1.28 8.05
C LEU A 229 6.30 2.25 9.22
N LYS A 230 5.11 2.87 9.31
CA LYS A 230 4.66 3.72 10.41
C LYS A 230 3.71 3.00 11.37
N ASP A 231 3.70 1.67 11.36
CA ASP A 231 2.87 0.86 12.27
C ASP A 231 1.39 1.22 12.20
N LEU A 232 0.90 1.57 11.00
CA LEU A 232 -0.48 1.98 10.71
C LEU A 232 -0.94 3.26 11.44
N SER A 233 -0.03 4.03 12.04
CA SER A 233 -0.37 5.29 12.72
C SER A 233 -0.91 6.38 11.79
N THR A 234 -0.84 6.15 10.47
CA THR A 234 -1.34 7.04 9.41
C THR A 234 -2.80 6.78 9.07
N LEU A 235 -3.36 5.65 9.50
CA LEU A 235 -4.72 5.25 9.12
C LEU A 235 -5.81 6.21 9.63
N PRO A 236 -5.72 6.85 10.81
CA PRO A 236 -6.73 7.81 11.25
C PRO A 236 -6.83 9.05 10.37
N GLU A 237 -5.72 9.48 9.74
CA GLU A 237 -5.73 10.55 8.75
C GLU A 237 -6.40 10.07 7.45
N LYS A 238 -6.11 8.83 7.04
CA LYS A 238 -6.57 8.24 5.79
C LYS A 238 -8.05 7.81 5.80
N PHE A 239 -8.49 7.25 6.93
CA PHE A 239 -9.83 6.67 7.15
C PHE A 239 -10.64 7.45 8.20
N GLY A 240 -10.20 8.65 8.52
CA GLY A 240 -10.91 9.58 9.39
C GLY A 240 -12.10 10.27 8.70
N PRO A 241 -12.78 11.17 9.42
CA PRO A 241 -13.90 11.91 8.87
C PRO A 241 -13.55 12.72 7.62
N VAL A 242 -14.40 12.67 6.60
CA VAL A 242 -14.32 13.50 5.40
C VAL A 242 -15.45 14.54 5.47
N PRO A 243 -15.14 15.83 5.72
CA PRO A 243 -16.14 16.86 5.97
C PRO A 243 -17.25 16.90 4.91
N GLY A 244 -18.51 16.83 5.36
CA GLY A 244 -19.70 16.84 4.50
C GLY A 244 -19.94 15.57 3.68
N ALA A 245 -18.96 14.67 3.57
CA ALA A 245 -19.03 13.50 2.70
C ALA A 245 -19.17 12.19 3.47
N HIS A 246 -18.36 11.94 4.51
CA HIS A 246 -18.31 10.65 5.19
C HIS A 246 -17.89 10.83 6.66
N PRO A 247 -18.49 10.11 7.63
CA PRO A 247 -18.18 10.27 9.06
C PRO A 247 -16.79 9.75 9.46
N GLY A 248 -16.16 8.97 8.58
CA GLY A 248 -14.93 8.25 8.87
C GLY A 248 -15.21 6.86 9.43
N VAL A 249 -14.21 6.00 9.37
CA VAL A 249 -14.20 4.68 10.01
C VAL A 249 -13.41 4.76 11.32
N LEU A 250 -12.32 5.52 11.29
CA LEU A 250 -11.43 5.74 12.41
C LEU A 250 -11.63 7.14 12.99
N VAL A 251 -11.43 7.28 14.29
CA VAL A 251 -11.37 8.59 14.95
C VAL A 251 -9.92 9.09 14.92
N PRO A 252 -9.67 10.36 14.52
CA PRO A 252 -8.32 10.95 14.55
C PRO A 252 -7.68 10.82 15.92
N ASP A 253 -6.40 10.48 16.00
CA ASP A 253 -5.66 10.30 17.26
C ASP A 253 -5.62 11.57 18.14
N ASP A 254 -5.43 11.39 19.45
CA ASP A 254 -5.27 12.48 20.42
C ASP A 254 -4.25 12.15 21.52
N ALA A 255 -4.18 12.98 22.57
CA ALA A 255 -3.21 12.83 23.66
C ALA A 255 -3.40 11.56 24.51
N PHE A 256 -4.54 10.88 24.40
CA PHE A 256 -4.91 9.72 25.22
C PHE A 256 -4.98 8.42 24.43
N PHE A 257 -5.08 8.50 23.10
CA PHE A 257 -5.11 7.33 22.23
C PHE A 257 -4.39 7.56 20.91
N ALA A 258 -3.52 6.62 20.55
CA ALA A 258 -2.85 6.58 19.26
C ALA A 258 -3.17 5.27 18.56
N THR A 259 -3.51 5.35 17.28
CA THR A 259 -3.70 4.18 16.43
C THR A 259 -2.35 3.59 16.13
N ARG A 260 -2.20 2.28 16.37
CA ARG A 260 -0.94 1.58 16.16
C ARG A 260 -1.21 0.10 15.94
N SER A 261 -0.41 -0.52 15.08
CA SER A 261 -0.36 -1.97 14.92
C SER A 261 0.91 -2.57 15.48
N ASP A 262 0.81 -3.84 15.86
CA ASP A 262 1.96 -4.70 16.14
C ASP A 262 2.12 -5.74 15.02
N VAL A 263 1.96 -5.32 13.76
CA VAL A 263 2.15 -6.19 12.58
C VAL A 263 3.63 -6.39 12.30
N LEU A 264 4.37 -5.30 12.14
CA LEU A 264 5.82 -5.32 11.93
C LEU A 264 6.51 -5.13 13.28
N GLY A 265 7.09 -6.18 13.82
CA GLY A 265 7.77 -6.15 15.11
C GLY A 265 9.08 -5.35 15.11
N PRO A 266 9.74 -5.23 16.28
CA PRO A 266 11.03 -4.54 16.41
C PRO A 266 12.15 -5.22 15.60
N ASP A 267 12.06 -6.53 15.41
CA ASP A 267 13.03 -7.32 14.63
C ASP A 267 12.67 -7.42 13.14
N PHE A 268 11.77 -6.56 12.65
CA PHE A 268 11.37 -6.54 11.24
C PHE A 268 12.59 -6.37 10.33
N ARG A 269 12.72 -7.28 9.36
CA ARG A 269 13.72 -7.23 8.30
C ARG A 269 13.14 -7.70 6.99
N MET A 270 13.47 -6.97 5.92
CA MET A 270 13.17 -7.33 4.55
C MET A 270 14.49 -7.47 3.79
N ARG A 271 14.77 -8.69 3.32
CA ARG A 271 15.88 -8.97 2.40
C ARG A 271 15.32 -9.11 1.00
N VAL A 272 15.84 -8.31 0.07
CA VAL A 272 15.44 -8.31 -1.34
C VAL A 272 16.67 -8.54 -2.21
N VAL A 273 16.59 -9.49 -3.14
CA VAL A 273 17.59 -9.69 -4.19
C VAL A 273 17.06 -9.10 -5.48
N ALA A 274 17.89 -8.28 -6.14
CA ALA A 274 17.59 -7.66 -7.41
C ALA A 274 18.70 -7.94 -8.41
N GLU A 275 18.36 -8.07 -9.69
CA GLU A 275 19.33 -8.11 -10.77
C GLU A 275 19.56 -6.68 -11.28
N SER A 276 20.82 -6.24 -11.29
CA SER A 276 21.18 -4.93 -11.83
C SER A 276 21.28 -5.00 -13.35
N HIS A 277 20.60 -4.06 -14.01
CA HIS A 277 20.80 -3.80 -15.44
C HIS A 277 21.64 -2.55 -15.71
N LEU A 278 22.20 -1.94 -14.66
CA LEU A 278 23.17 -0.87 -14.81
C LEU A 278 24.56 -1.45 -15.02
N ARG A 279 25.29 -0.91 -16.00
CA ARG A 279 26.69 -1.23 -16.26
C ARG A 279 27.50 0.05 -16.17
N ARG A 280 28.54 0.05 -15.36
CA ARG A 280 29.53 1.11 -15.38
C ARG A 280 30.42 0.92 -16.60
N VAL A 281 30.52 1.95 -17.43
CA VAL A 281 31.38 2.00 -18.60
C VAL A 281 32.39 3.12 -18.45
N ARG A 282 33.55 2.95 -19.09
CA ARG A 282 34.58 3.98 -19.22
C ARG A 282 34.68 4.39 -20.68
N GLY A 283 34.84 5.68 -20.90
CA GLY A 283 34.88 6.23 -22.25
C GLY A 283 35.57 7.58 -22.31
N VAL A 284 35.32 8.28 -23.41
CA VAL A 284 35.93 9.56 -23.75
C VAL A 284 34.83 10.55 -24.11
N ASP A 285 34.87 11.70 -23.45
CA ASP A 285 34.33 12.96 -23.94
C ASP A 285 35.44 13.62 -24.78
N LEU A 286 35.20 13.82 -26.07
CA LEU A 286 36.13 14.38 -27.03
C LEU A 286 36.49 15.84 -26.70
N SER A 287 35.66 16.53 -25.93
CA SER A 287 35.89 17.92 -25.54
C SER A 287 36.68 18.05 -24.23
N SER A 288 36.63 17.05 -23.34
CA SER A 288 37.14 17.18 -21.97
C SER A 288 38.00 16.02 -21.45
N GLY A 289 37.99 14.86 -22.14
CA GLY A 289 38.82 13.71 -21.81
C GLY A 289 38.08 12.47 -21.35
N GLY A 290 38.80 11.57 -20.67
CA GLY A 290 38.26 10.32 -20.16
C GLY A 290 37.31 10.51 -18.97
N GLY A 291 36.32 9.63 -18.86
CA GLY A 291 35.38 9.62 -17.73
C GLY A 291 34.60 8.30 -17.62
N ASP A 292 33.70 8.24 -16.64
CA ASP A 292 32.86 7.08 -16.38
C ASP A 292 31.37 7.45 -16.47
N MET A 293 30.55 6.48 -16.88
CA MET A 293 29.10 6.60 -17.03
C MET A 293 28.43 5.29 -16.64
N PHE A 294 27.21 5.34 -16.11
CA PHE A 294 26.32 4.19 -16.01
C PHE A 294 25.38 4.16 -17.21
N VAL A 295 25.37 3.02 -17.92
CA VAL A 295 24.42 2.72 -18.99
C VAL A 295 23.42 1.68 -18.52
N MET A 296 22.20 1.73 -19.06
CA MET A 296 21.12 0.83 -18.68
C MET A 296 20.87 -0.18 -19.79
N GLU A 297 20.80 -1.45 -19.43
CA GLU A 297 20.40 -2.53 -20.32
C GLU A 297 18.89 -2.80 -20.15
N GLY A 298 18.12 -2.78 -21.23
CA GLY A 298 16.67 -2.99 -21.14
C GLY A 298 15.89 -1.78 -20.62
N SER A 299 14.70 -2.02 -20.05
CA SER A 299 13.72 -0.97 -19.75
C SER A 299 13.69 -0.47 -18.31
N THR A 300 14.32 -1.20 -17.38
CA THR A 300 14.38 -0.86 -15.95
C THR A 300 15.80 -1.05 -15.42
N PRO A 301 16.24 -0.25 -14.43
CA PRO A 301 17.60 -0.35 -13.92
C PRO A 301 17.81 -1.55 -12.97
N LEU A 302 16.72 -2.05 -12.37
CA LEU A 302 16.70 -3.27 -11.55
C LEU A 302 15.54 -4.17 -11.99
N SER A 303 15.73 -5.47 -11.85
CA SER A 303 14.67 -6.48 -11.93
C SER A 303 14.49 -7.14 -10.56
N PHE A 304 13.25 -7.26 -10.11
CA PHE A 304 12.88 -7.95 -8.87
C PHE A 304 12.00 -9.17 -9.16
N ASP A 305 12.24 -10.23 -8.40
CA ASP A 305 11.33 -11.36 -8.27
C ASP A 305 10.88 -11.47 -6.80
N PHE A 306 9.76 -10.83 -6.49
CA PHE A 306 9.14 -10.86 -5.18
C PHE A 306 8.31 -12.12 -4.94
N GLU A 307 8.00 -12.90 -5.98
CA GLU A 307 7.27 -14.16 -5.85
C GLU A 307 8.18 -15.29 -5.39
N ASP A 308 9.47 -15.23 -5.77
CA ASP A 308 10.48 -16.16 -5.28
C ASP A 308 10.75 -15.98 -3.76
N PRO A 309 10.51 -17.02 -2.93
CA PRO A 309 10.76 -16.96 -1.49
C PRO A 309 12.24 -16.85 -1.10
N GLU A 310 13.18 -17.18 -1.99
CA GLU A 310 14.60 -16.99 -1.79
C GLU A 310 15.09 -15.60 -2.19
N ARG A 311 14.34 -14.88 -3.05
CA ARG A 311 14.69 -13.52 -3.47
C ARG A 311 14.01 -12.42 -2.65
N LEU A 312 12.83 -12.69 -2.09
CA LEU A 312 12.21 -11.83 -1.07
C LEU A 312 12.02 -12.61 0.23
N VAL A 313 12.67 -12.15 1.30
CA VAL A 313 12.50 -12.69 2.66
C VAL A 313 12.02 -11.58 3.58
N ILE A 314 10.86 -11.76 4.21
CA ILE A 314 10.30 -10.86 5.21
C ILE A 314 10.27 -11.59 6.55
N GLN A 315 10.90 -11.00 7.56
CA GLN A 315 11.00 -11.53 8.93
C GLN A 315 10.52 -10.49 9.94
N GLY A 316 10.24 -10.94 11.17
CA GLY A 316 9.80 -10.07 12.26
C GLY A 316 8.36 -9.57 12.11
N VAL A 317 7.51 -10.30 11.36
CA VAL A 317 6.05 -10.06 11.33
C VAL A 317 5.42 -10.87 12.47
N ALA A 318 4.49 -10.27 13.22
CA ALA A 318 3.82 -10.96 14.32
C ALA A 318 2.99 -12.16 13.83
N ASP A 319 3.01 -13.25 14.59
CA ASP A 319 2.22 -14.46 14.26
C ASP A 319 0.71 -14.17 14.28
N VAL A 320 0.27 -13.39 15.26
CA VAL A 320 -1.11 -12.90 15.42
C VAL A 320 -1.09 -11.37 15.42
N PRO A 321 -1.14 -10.73 14.24
CA PRO A 321 -1.11 -9.28 14.11
C PRO A 321 -2.35 -8.63 14.74
N THR A 322 -2.13 -7.56 15.50
CA THR A 322 -3.18 -6.77 16.14
C THR A 322 -3.08 -5.28 15.79
N VAL A 323 -4.18 -4.57 16.02
CA VAL A 323 -4.25 -3.11 15.90
C VAL A 323 -5.01 -2.50 17.08
N ASP A 324 -4.45 -1.42 17.62
CA ASP A 324 -5.13 -0.47 18.48
C ASP A 324 -5.80 0.57 17.57
N MET A 325 -7.11 0.76 17.71
CA MET A 325 -7.87 1.69 16.88
C MET A 325 -9.05 2.30 17.62
N ARG A 326 -9.45 3.50 17.19
CA ARG A 326 -10.74 4.07 17.57
C ARG A 326 -11.77 3.90 16.49
N PHE A 327 -12.81 3.14 16.79
CA PHE A 327 -13.95 2.94 15.92
C PHE A 327 -15.09 3.87 16.31
N ALA A 328 -15.76 4.46 15.33
CA ALA A 328 -16.95 5.25 15.54
C ALA A 328 -18.02 4.96 14.49
N THR A 329 -19.27 5.08 14.90
CA THR A 329 -20.43 5.14 14.01
C THR A 329 -21.23 6.39 14.33
N VAL A 330 -22.10 6.76 13.40
CA VAL A 330 -22.98 7.91 13.58
C VAL A 330 -24.40 7.53 13.21
N GLU A 331 -25.35 8.05 13.97
CA GLU A 331 -26.75 8.07 13.64
C GLU A 331 -27.10 9.22 12.67
N ALA A 332 -28.23 9.11 11.99
CA ALA A 332 -28.79 10.23 11.26
C ALA A 332 -29.41 11.27 12.22
N ASP A 333 -29.45 12.55 11.83
CA ASP A 333 -30.03 13.58 12.70
C ASP A 333 -31.54 13.39 12.98
N PRO A 334 -32.38 12.90 12.04
CA PRO A 334 -33.78 12.59 12.30
C PRO A 334 -34.05 11.08 12.38
N PHE A 335 -35.09 10.72 13.12
CA PHE A 335 -35.65 9.36 13.11
C PHE A 335 -35.98 8.91 11.68
N ILE A 336 -35.53 7.71 11.32
CA ILE A 336 -35.70 7.12 9.98
C ILE A 336 -36.65 5.92 10.06
N PRO A 337 -37.92 6.06 9.61
CA PRO A 337 -38.89 4.97 9.65
C PRO A 337 -38.56 3.79 8.72
N SER A 338 -37.87 4.06 7.60
CA SER A 338 -37.42 3.04 6.66
C SER A 338 -36.27 3.58 5.82
N CYS A 339 -35.14 2.88 5.82
CA CYS A 339 -34.00 3.22 4.98
C CYS A 339 -34.17 2.82 3.50
N GLU A 340 -35.16 1.98 3.17
CA GLU A 340 -35.46 1.68 1.77
C GLU A 340 -36.26 2.78 1.09
N ALA A 341 -37.11 3.48 1.84
CA ALA A 341 -37.99 4.51 1.31
C ALA A 341 -37.50 5.95 1.55
N ASP A 342 -36.67 6.18 2.59
CA ASP A 342 -36.25 7.54 2.96
C ASP A 342 -34.92 7.94 2.31
N PRO A 343 -34.90 8.95 1.42
CA PRO A 343 -33.68 9.40 0.76
C PRO A 343 -32.68 10.08 1.71
N ARG A 344 -33.07 10.39 2.95
CA ARG A 344 -32.17 10.92 4.00
C ARG A 344 -31.34 9.81 4.64
N CYS A 345 -31.72 8.55 4.48
CA CYS A 345 -30.92 7.43 4.97
C CYS A 345 -29.65 7.28 4.13
N ARG A 346 -28.53 7.75 4.67
CA ARG A 346 -27.21 7.58 4.06
C ARG A 346 -26.65 6.20 4.43
N PRO A 347 -25.86 5.55 3.54
CA PRO A 347 -25.38 4.19 3.77
C PRO A 347 -24.63 4.01 5.10
N PHE A 348 -23.76 4.96 5.45
CA PHE A 348 -22.90 4.83 6.62
C PHE A 348 -23.57 5.15 7.97
N PHE A 349 -24.86 5.53 7.97
CA PHE A 349 -25.59 5.73 9.23
C PHE A 349 -25.92 4.40 9.89
N LEU A 350 -25.97 4.38 11.22
CA LEU A 350 -26.24 3.18 12.01
C LEU A 350 -27.53 2.49 11.57
N GLU A 351 -28.58 3.26 11.29
CA GLU A 351 -29.89 2.83 10.83
C GLU A 351 -29.77 2.07 9.51
N SER A 352 -28.96 2.56 8.57
CA SER A 352 -28.71 1.89 7.31
C SER A 352 -27.91 0.60 7.52
N ILE A 353 -26.91 0.60 8.39
CA ILE A 353 -26.10 -0.58 8.72
C ILE A 353 -26.99 -1.67 9.34
N VAL A 354 -27.83 -1.33 10.32
CA VAL A 354 -28.76 -2.26 10.98
C VAL A 354 -29.81 -2.76 10.00
N THR A 355 -30.45 -1.87 9.23
CA THR A 355 -31.44 -2.24 8.21
C THR A 355 -30.82 -3.19 7.18
N SER A 356 -29.62 -2.89 6.68
CA SER A 356 -28.94 -3.72 5.69
C SER A 356 -28.54 -5.08 6.27
N GLY A 357 -28.05 -5.12 7.51
CA GLY A 357 -27.77 -6.36 8.22
C GLY A 357 -29.02 -7.22 8.41
N ALA A 358 -30.11 -6.62 8.88
CA ALA A 358 -31.39 -7.29 9.06
C ALA A 358 -31.97 -7.81 7.73
N ARG A 359 -31.89 -7.01 6.65
CA ARG A 359 -32.32 -7.43 5.31
C ARG A 359 -31.49 -8.61 4.79
N ARG A 360 -30.18 -8.65 5.08
CA ARG A 360 -29.32 -9.81 4.72
C ARG A 360 -29.74 -11.07 5.47
N ALA A 361 -30.04 -10.94 6.76
CA ALA A 361 -30.46 -12.07 7.59
C ALA A 361 -31.86 -12.58 7.22
N TYR A 362 -32.80 -11.67 6.95
CA TYR A 362 -34.23 -12.00 6.89
C TYR A 362 -34.92 -11.67 5.56
N GLY A 363 -34.19 -11.18 4.56
CA GLY A 363 -34.74 -10.78 3.25
C GLY A 363 -35.36 -11.92 2.45
N ARG A 364 -35.14 -13.17 2.87
CA ARG A 364 -35.76 -14.38 2.29
C ARG A 364 -36.69 -15.09 3.28
N ARG A 365 -36.96 -14.50 4.45
CA ARG A 365 -37.78 -15.12 5.48
C ARG A 365 -39.20 -15.32 4.95
N SER A 366 -39.69 -16.55 5.07
CA SER A 366 -41.09 -16.90 4.89
C SER A 366 -41.54 -17.68 6.12
N TYR A 367 -42.61 -17.24 6.77
CA TYR A 367 -43.11 -17.78 8.02
C TYR A 367 -44.62 -17.59 8.11
N ASP A 368 -45.29 -18.49 8.78
CA ASP A 368 -46.71 -18.37 9.10
C ASP A 368 -46.95 -19.08 10.43
N ARG A 369 -47.53 -18.35 11.38
CA ARG A 369 -47.95 -18.93 12.65
C ARG A 369 -49.14 -18.18 13.21
N CYS A 370 -50.20 -18.93 13.42
CA CYS A 370 -51.25 -18.53 14.33
C CYS A 370 -50.91 -18.96 15.76
N TYR A 371 -50.87 -17.99 16.67
CA TYR A 371 -50.60 -18.20 18.09
C TYR A 371 -51.89 -18.36 18.90
N VAL A 372 -52.97 -17.71 18.45
CA VAL A 372 -54.29 -17.78 19.07
C VAL A 372 -55.35 -17.98 17.99
N GLU A 373 -56.00 -19.14 18.02
CA GLU A 373 -57.06 -19.51 17.10
C GLU A 373 -58.38 -19.67 17.85
N LEU A 374 -59.47 -19.13 17.28
CA LEU A 374 -60.82 -19.33 17.80
C LEU A 374 -61.76 -19.64 16.63
N ASN A 375 -62.46 -20.77 16.71
CA ASN A 375 -63.42 -21.22 15.68
C ASN A 375 -62.83 -21.30 14.26
N GLY A 376 -61.55 -21.61 14.11
CA GLY A 376 -60.89 -21.66 12.80
C GLY A 376 -60.36 -20.33 12.28
N GLU A 377 -60.54 -19.23 13.02
CA GLU A 377 -60.02 -17.91 12.67
C GLU A 377 -58.78 -17.57 13.50
N CYS A 378 -57.76 -17.03 12.84
CA CYS A 378 -56.57 -16.57 13.53
C CYS A 378 -56.80 -15.20 14.18
N LEU A 379 -56.83 -15.17 15.51
CA LEU A 379 -57.01 -13.95 16.28
C LEU A 379 -55.70 -13.21 16.53
N VAL A 380 -54.62 -13.96 16.75
CA VAL A 380 -53.27 -13.44 16.97
C VAL A 380 -52.29 -14.31 16.20
N GLY A 381 -51.57 -13.73 15.26
CA GLY A 381 -50.66 -14.46 14.38
C GLY A 381 -49.64 -13.55 13.71
N VAL A 382 -48.59 -14.17 13.19
CA VAL A 382 -47.57 -13.50 12.38
C VAL A 382 -47.45 -14.23 11.06
N GLU A 383 -47.55 -13.48 9.98
CA GLU A 383 -47.29 -13.95 8.62
C GLU A 383 -46.11 -13.15 8.05
N ILE A 384 -45.17 -13.86 7.40
CA ILE A 384 -44.03 -13.27 6.70
C ILE A 384 -43.95 -13.88 5.31
N GLY A 385 -44.04 -13.03 4.27
CA GLY A 385 -43.95 -13.47 2.88
C GLY A 385 -45.02 -14.49 2.48
N GLN A 386 -46.24 -14.35 3.00
CA GLN A 386 -47.41 -15.19 2.69
C GLN A 386 -48.42 -14.46 1.80
N GLY A 387 -49.40 -15.18 1.26
CA GLY A 387 -50.57 -14.58 0.60
C GLY A 387 -50.25 -13.74 -0.64
N GLY A 388 -49.10 -13.97 -1.30
CA GLY A 388 -48.63 -13.17 -2.43
C GLY A 388 -47.75 -11.98 -2.05
N ALA A 389 -47.53 -11.73 -0.75
CA ALA A 389 -46.56 -10.76 -0.27
C ALA A 389 -45.12 -11.24 -0.54
N PRO A 390 -44.17 -10.33 -0.81
CA PRO A 390 -42.79 -10.70 -1.04
C PRO A 390 -42.12 -11.27 0.23
N PRO A 391 -41.07 -12.11 0.11
CA PRO A 391 -40.30 -12.58 1.27
C PRO A 391 -39.85 -11.44 2.17
N GLY A 392 -39.90 -11.66 3.48
CA GLY A 392 -39.57 -10.66 4.50
C GLY A 392 -40.65 -9.61 4.76
N TRP A 393 -41.74 -9.56 4.00
CA TRP A 393 -42.89 -8.69 4.30
C TRP A 393 -43.70 -9.26 5.45
N ILE A 394 -43.78 -8.54 6.57
CA ILE A 394 -44.43 -8.97 7.81
C ILE A 394 -45.82 -8.34 7.96
N THR A 395 -46.79 -9.16 8.36
CA THR A 395 -48.14 -8.78 8.75
C THR A 395 -48.52 -9.46 10.06
N PHE A 396 -49.31 -8.76 10.87
CA PHE A 396 -49.81 -9.27 12.14
C PHE A 396 -51.33 -9.48 12.04
N ALA A 397 -51.79 -10.69 12.31
CA ALA A 397 -53.20 -10.93 12.58
C ALA A 397 -53.49 -10.45 14.01
N ASN A 398 -54.44 -9.53 14.18
CA ASN A 398 -54.86 -9.04 15.48
C ASN A 398 -56.36 -8.69 15.49
N ALA A 399 -57.14 -9.58 16.09
CA ALA A 399 -58.58 -9.41 16.31
C ALA A 399 -58.91 -8.96 17.75
N ILE A 400 -57.91 -8.68 18.58
CA ILE A 400 -58.09 -8.29 19.99
C ILE A 400 -58.29 -6.78 20.08
N ARG A 401 -59.45 -6.36 20.60
CA ARG A 401 -59.76 -4.94 20.79
C ARG A 401 -58.78 -4.29 21.77
N GLY A 402 -58.30 -3.11 21.40
CA GLY A 402 -57.40 -2.31 22.24
C GLY A 402 -55.92 -2.70 22.13
N VAL A 403 -55.59 -3.67 21.29
CA VAL A 403 -54.20 -4.02 20.96
C VAL A 403 -53.87 -3.38 19.62
N THR A 404 -52.78 -2.61 19.59
CA THR A 404 -52.21 -2.09 18.33
C THR A 404 -51.08 -3.02 17.91
N VAL A 405 -51.03 -3.32 16.61
CA VAL A 405 -49.92 -4.03 15.99
C VAL A 405 -49.31 -3.15 14.90
N PRO A 406 -48.04 -3.38 14.52
CA PRO A 406 -47.42 -2.64 13.43
C PRO A 406 -48.20 -2.78 12.12
N GLU A 407 -48.23 -1.68 11.34
CA GLU A 407 -48.72 -1.73 9.96
C GLU A 407 -47.84 -2.66 9.10
N PRO A 408 -48.39 -3.27 8.04
CA PRO A 408 -47.61 -4.10 7.12
C PRO A 408 -46.37 -3.40 6.58
N ARG A 409 -45.21 -4.04 6.69
CA ARG A 409 -43.91 -3.53 6.22
C ARG A 409 -42.90 -4.64 6.06
N PHE A 410 -41.68 -4.31 5.63
CA PHE A 410 -40.60 -5.28 5.70
C PHE A 410 -40.08 -5.48 7.12
N LEU A 411 -39.73 -6.72 7.43
CA LEU A 411 -39.22 -7.13 8.74
C LEU A 411 -37.97 -6.33 9.15
N TRP A 412 -37.09 -5.98 8.22
CA TRP A 412 -35.90 -5.17 8.54
C TRP A 412 -36.23 -3.72 8.90
N ASP A 413 -37.31 -3.14 8.36
CA ASP A 413 -37.76 -1.80 8.77
C ASP A 413 -38.33 -1.85 10.20
N LEU A 414 -39.07 -2.91 10.54
CA LEU A 414 -39.55 -3.15 11.90
C LEU A 414 -38.38 -3.31 12.88
N LEU A 415 -37.33 -4.05 12.50
CA LEU A 415 -36.13 -4.21 13.32
C LEU A 415 -35.32 -2.92 13.44
N ALA A 416 -35.27 -2.10 12.40
CA ALA A 416 -34.61 -0.79 12.43
C ALA A 416 -35.33 0.20 13.37
N GLU A 417 -36.65 0.16 13.43
CA GLU A 417 -37.43 0.93 14.42
C GLU A 417 -37.10 0.49 15.86
N VAL A 418 -37.13 -0.83 16.13
CA VAL A 418 -36.77 -1.37 17.45
C VAL A 418 -35.34 -1.00 17.83
N ALA A 419 -34.41 -1.04 16.87
CA ALA A 419 -33.01 -0.68 17.07
C ALA A 419 -32.82 0.80 17.42
N GLN A 420 -33.45 1.72 16.68
CA GLN A 420 -33.37 3.16 16.97
C GLN A 420 -33.90 3.46 18.38
N ILE A 421 -35.07 2.94 18.73
CA ILE A 421 -35.65 3.16 20.06
C ILE A 421 -34.76 2.57 21.16
N SER A 422 -34.24 1.35 20.96
CA SER A 422 -33.33 0.70 21.93
C SER A 422 -32.01 1.43 22.10
N LEU A 423 -31.50 2.08 21.04
CA LEU A 423 -30.29 2.89 21.11
C LEU A 423 -30.51 4.15 21.96
N HIS A 424 -31.68 4.76 21.84
CA HIS A 424 -32.06 5.99 22.55
C HIS A 424 -32.49 5.78 23.99
N ASP A 425 -33.00 4.61 24.34
CA ASP A 425 -33.35 4.18 25.70
C ASP A 425 -32.44 3.02 26.17
N PRO A 426 -31.14 3.30 26.39
CA PRO A 426 -30.20 2.30 26.88
C PRO A 426 -30.49 1.86 28.32
N THR A 427 -31.33 2.54 29.10
CA THR A 427 -31.78 2.05 30.42
C THR A 427 -32.96 1.10 30.33
N GLY A 428 -33.75 1.18 29.25
CA GLY A 428 -34.95 0.38 29.01
C GLY A 428 -36.11 0.75 29.91
N ASP A 429 -36.18 2.02 30.34
CA ASP A 429 -37.23 2.50 31.24
C ASP A 429 -38.42 3.18 30.52
N GLY A 430 -38.37 3.24 29.19
CA GLY A 430 -39.35 3.88 28.31
C GLY A 430 -39.09 5.37 28.09
N THR A 431 -38.01 5.93 28.66
CA THR A 431 -37.63 7.33 28.50
C THR A 431 -36.33 7.43 27.70
N PRO A 432 -36.28 8.18 26.59
CA PRO A 432 -35.04 8.38 25.86
C PRO A 432 -33.97 9.09 26.72
N ASP A 433 -32.84 8.41 26.97
CA ASP A 433 -31.65 8.98 27.61
C ASP A 433 -30.77 9.75 26.61
N ILE A 434 -30.82 9.34 25.34
CA ILE A 434 -30.03 9.91 24.26
C ILE A 434 -31.00 10.56 23.28
N PRO A 435 -30.88 11.87 23.00
CA PRO A 435 -31.71 12.51 21.98
C PRO A 435 -31.47 11.93 20.58
N GLU A 436 -32.51 11.92 19.75
CA GLU A 436 -32.42 11.63 18.31
C GLU A 436 -31.27 12.41 17.64
N GLY A 437 -30.43 11.72 16.87
CA GLY A 437 -29.28 12.30 16.18
C GLY A 437 -28.05 12.59 17.06
N ALA A 438 -28.17 12.35 18.37
CA ALA A 438 -27.06 12.52 19.31
C ALA A 438 -26.22 11.24 19.49
N ALA A 439 -26.67 10.08 18.97
CA ALA A 439 -25.92 8.83 19.13
C ALA A 439 -24.66 8.82 18.23
N ARG A 440 -23.50 9.05 18.85
CA ARG A 440 -22.17 9.10 18.20
C ARG A 440 -21.14 8.31 19.01
N PRO A 441 -21.34 6.99 19.17
CA PRO A 441 -20.48 6.19 20.04
C PRO A 441 -19.05 6.09 19.50
N VAL A 442 -18.06 6.18 20.39
CA VAL A 442 -16.64 6.03 20.07
C VAL A 442 -16.02 4.97 20.98
N PHE A 443 -15.34 3.99 20.38
CA PHE A 443 -14.71 2.88 21.09
C PHE A 443 -13.21 2.89 20.93
N ALA A 444 -12.48 3.00 22.05
CA ALA A 444 -11.02 2.85 22.10
C ALA A 444 -10.65 1.37 22.24
N LEU A 445 -10.47 0.71 21.10
CA LEU A 445 -10.22 -0.72 21.01
C LEU A 445 -8.71 -0.97 21.02
N GLN A 446 -8.27 -1.88 21.88
CA GLN A 446 -6.86 -2.26 21.98
C GLN A 446 -6.69 -3.73 21.62
N ASN A 447 -5.56 -4.05 20.98
CA ASN A 447 -5.15 -5.40 20.61
C ASN A 447 -6.21 -6.14 19.77
N VAL A 448 -6.90 -5.44 18.86
CA VAL A 448 -7.90 -6.08 18.00
C VAL A 448 -7.18 -6.96 16.98
N PRO A 449 -7.44 -8.28 16.91
CA PRO A 449 -6.83 -9.12 15.89
C PRO A 449 -7.26 -8.69 14.49
N ILE A 450 -6.31 -8.61 13.56
CA ILE A 450 -6.60 -8.21 12.18
C ILE A 450 -7.26 -9.36 11.40
N GLY A 451 -7.00 -10.61 11.81
CA GLY A 451 -7.56 -11.82 11.20
C GLY A 451 -6.49 -12.77 10.64
N PRO A 452 -5.83 -12.41 9.52
CA PRO A 452 -4.76 -13.23 8.95
C PRO A 452 -3.54 -13.29 9.85
N SER A 453 -2.85 -14.42 9.83
CA SER A 453 -1.54 -14.60 10.46
C SER A 453 -0.45 -13.81 9.75
N GLY A 454 0.69 -13.58 10.41
CA GLY A 454 1.85 -12.94 9.80
C GLY A 454 2.32 -13.63 8.51
N ALA A 455 2.31 -14.96 8.49
CA ALA A 455 2.68 -15.76 7.31
C ALA A 455 1.71 -15.58 6.14
N GLU A 456 0.41 -15.44 6.43
CA GLU A 456 -0.61 -15.16 5.40
C GLU A 456 -0.48 -13.74 4.86
N LEU A 457 -0.21 -12.76 5.71
CA LEU A 457 0.08 -11.37 5.30
C LEU A 457 1.28 -11.33 4.35
N VAL A 458 2.41 -11.95 4.72
CA VAL A 458 3.61 -11.98 3.85
C VAL A 458 3.31 -12.66 2.52
N ARG A 459 2.55 -13.76 2.52
CA ARG A 459 2.16 -14.44 1.28
C ARG A 459 1.30 -13.55 0.39
N ALA A 460 0.37 -12.79 0.97
CA ALA A 460 -0.52 -11.89 0.25
C ALA A 460 0.22 -10.65 -0.30
N MET A 461 1.29 -10.20 0.36
CA MET A 461 2.09 -9.04 -0.09
C MET A 461 2.86 -9.31 -1.39
N ARG A 462 3.35 -10.55 -1.61
CA ARG A 462 4.21 -10.90 -2.75
C ARG A 462 3.65 -10.50 -4.12
N PRO A 463 2.45 -10.94 -4.54
CA PRO A 463 1.91 -10.59 -5.85
C PRO A 463 1.68 -9.08 -5.99
N THR A 464 1.27 -8.41 -4.90
CA THR A 464 1.08 -6.95 -4.88
C THR A 464 2.40 -6.21 -5.10
N LEU A 465 3.48 -6.64 -4.44
CA LEU A 465 4.83 -6.09 -4.66
C LEU A 465 5.32 -6.39 -6.09
N GLN A 466 5.12 -7.62 -6.59
CA GLN A 466 5.50 -8.01 -7.94
C GLN A 466 4.86 -7.12 -9.01
N SER A 467 3.58 -6.80 -8.86
CA SER A 467 2.87 -5.91 -9.79
C SER A 467 3.45 -4.49 -9.86
N GLN A 468 4.30 -4.11 -8.91
CA GLN A 468 4.90 -2.77 -8.77
C GLN A 468 6.43 -2.80 -8.83
N ALA A 469 7.04 -3.92 -9.25
CA ALA A 469 8.49 -4.08 -9.30
C ALA A 469 9.20 -2.97 -10.08
N ASP A 470 8.67 -2.58 -11.25
CA ASP A 470 9.23 -1.51 -12.08
C ASP A 470 9.20 -0.14 -11.37
N LEU A 471 8.11 0.16 -10.65
CA LEU A 471 8.01 1.39 -9.86
C LEU A 471 9.08 1.38 -8.77
N MET A 472 9.21 0.28 -8.04
CA MET A 472 10.18 0.13 -6.96
C MET A 472 11.62 0.24 -7.48
N ALA A 473 11.92 -0.38 -8.64
CA ALA A 473 13.24 -0.31 -9.29
C ALA A 473 13.64 1.13 -9.62
N ASN A 474 12.72 1.88 -10.23
CA ASN A 474 12.96 3.28 -10.59
C ASN A 474 13.10 4.19 -9.37
N VAL A 475 12.35 3.94 -8.30
CA VAL A 475 12.45 4.71 -7.05
C VAL A 475 13.78 4.45 -6.35
N ILE A 476 14.18 3.19 -6.22
CA ILE A 476 15.41 2.77 -5.53
C ILE A 476 16.65 3.34 -6.19
N VAL A 477 16.75 3.20 -7.51
CA VAL A 477 17.92 3.66 -8.26
C VAL A 477 17.89 5.17 -8.46
N GLY A 478 16.69 5.75 -8.52
CA GLY A 478 16.49 7.16 -8.75
C GLY A 478 17.12 7.61 -10.07
N ARG A 479 17.80 8.76 -10.03
CA ARG A 479 18.44 9.36 -11.20
C ARG A 479 19.91 8.93 -11.30
N PHE A 480 20.15 7.67 -11.63
CA PHE A 480 21.51 7.11 -11.78
C PHE A 480 22.43 7.97 -12.68
N TRP A 481 21.84 8.71 -13.62
CA TRP A 481 22.54 9.56 -14.57
C TRP A 481 23.06 10.89 -14.01
N GLU A 482 22.70 11.29 -12.79
CA GLU A 482 23.14 12.58 -12.22
C GLU A 482 24.67 12.70 -12.08
N ASN A 483 25.37 11.56 -11.97
CA ASN A 483 26.84 11.51 -11.84
C ASN A 483 27.54 11.00 -13.11
N ASN A 484 26.82 10.87 -14.23
CA ASN A 484 27.42 10.43 -15.48
C ASN A 484 28.27 11.54 -16.10
N HIS A 485 29.47 11.20 -16.61
CA HIS A 485 30.28 12.12 -17.41
C HIS A 485 29.69 12.27 -18.83
N ASP A 486 30.08 13.34 -19.52
CA ASP A 486 29.56 13.73 -20.83
C ASP A 486 30.11 12.91 -22.02
N LEU A 487 30.45 11.63 -21.81
CA LEU A 487 31.14 10.75 -22.78
C LEU A 487 30.50 10.76 -24.18
N ASP A 488 31.28 10.88 -25.25
CA ASP A 488 30.80 10.73 -26.64
C ASP A 488 30.83 9.27 -27.10
N PHE A 489 31.75 8.49 -26.53
CA PHE A 489 31.82 7.07 -26.74
C PHE A 489 32.44 6.34 -25.56
N TYR A 490 32.17 5.04 -25.48
CA TYR A 490 32.72 4.15 -24.46
C TYR A 490 33.05 2.78 -25.05
N VAL A 491 33.83 2.00 -24.32
CA VAL A 491 34.19 0.63 -24.73
C VAL A 491 33.43 -0.37 -23.87
N ARG A 492 32.84 -1.37 -24.51
CA ARG A 492 32.12 -2.46 -23.85
C ARG A 492 32.19 -3.73 -24.69
N ARG A 493 31.95 -4.90 -24.10
CA ARG A 493 31.67 -6.12 -24.86
C ARG A 493 30.18 -6.16 -25.20
N GLY A 494 29.84 -6.72 -26.35
CA GLY A 494 28.44 -6.83 -26.78
C GLY A 494 27.72 -8.07 -26.26
N ALA A 495 28.48 -9.03 -25.72
CA ALA A 495 28.02 -10.24 -25.04
C ALA A 495 29.18 -10.79 -24.20
N GLU A 496 28.87 -11.68 -23.25
CA GLU A 496 29.87 -12.40 -22.47
C GLU A 496 30.87 -13.13 -23.38
N GLY A 497 32.17 -12.88 -23.18
CA GLY A 497 33.24 -13.44 -24.02
C GLY A 497 33.31 -12.90 -25.46
N GLY A 498 32.42 -11.99 -25.88
CA GLY A 498 32.42 -11.38 -27.20
C GLY A 498 33.53 -10.35 -27.39
N LEU A 499 33.84 -9.97 -28.64
CA LEU A 499 34.85 -8.95 -28.93
C LEU A 499 34.53 -7.60 -28.27
N PRO A 500 35.55 -6.83 -27.84
CA PRO A 500 35.34 -5.45 -27.42
C PRO A 500 34.82 -4.63 -28.60
N LEU A 501 33.83 -3.79 -28.32
CA LEU A 501 33.22 -2.88 -29.27
C LEU A 501 33.34 -1.46 -28.74
N LEU A 502 33.53 -0.52 -29.65
CA LEU A 502 33.40 0.90 -29.40
C LEU A 502 31.94 1.30 -29.61
N TYR A 503 31.29 1.81 -28.57
CA TYR A 503 29.91 2.28 -28.59
C TYR A 503 29.91 3.80 -28.64
N PHE A 504 29.26 4.36 -29.66
CA PHE A 504 28.89 5.77 -29.67
C PHE A 504 27.65 5.95 -28.80
N VAL A 505 27.62 6.98 -27.96
CA VAL A 505 26.50 7.19 -27.03
C VAL A 505 25.16 7.33 -27.75
N ALA A 506 24.08 6.87 -27.11
CA ALA A 506 22.73 6.92 -27.65
C ALA A 506 21.81 7.84 -26.82
N PRO A 507 20.59 8.16 -27.29
CA PRO A 507 19.63 8.94 -26.51
C PRO A 507 19.26 8.32 -25.15
N SER A 508 19.36 7.00 -24.99
CA SER A 508 19.15 6.31 -23.70
C SER A 508 20.30 6.50 -22.69
N ASP A 509 21.49 6.91 -23.14
CA ASP A 509 22.64 7.23 -22.29
C ASP A 509 22.46 8.62 -21.65
N ARG A 510 21.70 8.63 -20.55
CA ARG A 510 21.35 9.87 -19.86
C ARG A 510 22.57 10.48 -19.16
N LYS A 511 22.66 11.81 -19.22
CA LYS A 511 23.72 12.65 -18.65
C LYS A 511 23.10 13.83 -17.90
N PRO A 512 23.77 14.44 -16.90
CA PRO A 512 23.22 15.59 -16.21
C PRO A 512 23.14 16.83 -17.11
N ASP A 513 21.99 17.51 -17.13
CA ASP A 513 21.87 18.81 -17.83
C ASP A 513 22.51 19.92 -16.98
N PRO A 514 23.59 20.58 -17.45
CA PRO A 514 24.20 21.69 -16.71
C PRO A 514 23.26 22.89 -16.52
N ALA A 515 22.20 23.01 -17.32
CA ALA A 515 21.16 24.03 -17.18
C ALA A 515 20.02 23.64 -16.21
N GLY A 516 19.96 22.39 -15.73
CA GLY A 516 18.92 21.91 -14.83
C GLY A 516 19.16 20.50 -14.31
N PHE A 517 19.48 20.39 -13.02
CA PHE A 517 19.80 19.11 -12.36
C PHE A 517 18.63 18.12 -12.26
N ASP A 518 17.42 18.50 -12.68
CA ASP A 518 16.21 17.66 -12.56
C ASP A 518 15.82 16.89 -13.82
N ARG A 519 16.57 17.06 -14.91
CA ARG A 519 16.34 16.38 -16.18
C ARG A 519 17.65 15.97 -16.86
N PRO A 520 17.63 14.95 -17.73
CA PRO A 520 18.79 14.62 -18.55
C PRO A 520 19.11 15.72 -19.57
N LYS A 521 20.40 15.86 -19.88
CA LYS A 521 20.91 16.70 -20.98
C LYS A 521 20.30 16.26 -22.32
N PRO A 522 19.81 17.18 -23.17
CA PRO A 522 19.29 16.82 -24.49
C PRO A 522 20.36 16.19 -25.38
N TYR A 523 19.98 15.15 -26.13
CA TYR A 523 20.86 14.50 -27.11
C TYR A 523 21.07 15.40 -28.33
N ALA A 524 22.30 15.89 -28.55
CA ALA A 524 22.61 16.96 -29.51
C ALA A 524 23.35 16.52 -30.80
N TYR A 525 23.73 15.24 -30.90
CA TYR A 525 24.52 14.73 -32.03
C TYR A 525 23.72 14.68 -33.34
N GLU A 526 24.23 15.32 -34.39
CA GLU A 526 23.57 15.33 -35.71
C GLU A 526 23.96 14.10 -36.55
N ARG A 527 25.20 13.62 -36.38
CA ARG A 527 25.76 12.49 -37.11
C ARG A 527 26.38 11.48 -36.14
N PRO A 528 25.56 10.74 -35.38
CA PRO A 528 26.08 9.76 -34.42
C PRO A 528 26.83 8.64 -35.13
N GLY A 529 27.88 8.14 -34.48
CA GLY A 529 28.69 7.02 -34.96
C GLY A 529 30.12 7.38 -35.33
N PHE A 530 30.80 6.44 -35.99
CA PHE A 530 32.21 6.52 -36.33
C PHE A 530 32.42 6.47 -37.85
N PHE A 531 33.29 7.34 -38.36
CA PHE A 531 33.50 7.58 -39.78
C PHE A 531 34.98 7.43 -40.16
N THR A 532 35.25 7.15 -41.43
CA THR A 532 36.62 7.11 -41.99
C THR A 532 37.07 8.44 -42.61
N SER A 533 36.22 9.48 -42.56
CA SER A 533 36.50 10.80 -43.14
C SER A 533 36.00 11.93 -42.24
N PRO A 534 36.72 13.06 -42.14
CA PRO A 534 36.36 14.20 -41.30
C PRO A 534 35.12 14.97 -41.77
N ASP A 535 34.61 14.73 -42.98
CA ASP A 535 33.35 15.32 -43.46
C ASP A 535 32.09 14.64 -42.89
N LEU A 536 32.28 13.49 -42.22
CA LEU A 536 31.25 12.63 -41.63
C LEU A 536 30.17 12.22 -42.65
N ALA A 537 30.54 12.03 -43.92
CA ALA A 537 29.60 11.60 -44.96
C ALA A 537 28.99 10.22 -44.63
N GLU A 538 27.72 9.98 -44.96
CA GLU A 538 27.07 8.70 -44.62
C GLU A 538 27.81 7.49 -45.22
N GLY A 539 28.38 7.64 -46.42
CA GLY A 539 29.17 6.59 -47.07
C GLY A 539 30.51 6.29 -46.40
N SER A 540 31.00 7.17 -45.51
CA SER A 540 32.21 6.94 -44.71
C SER A 540 31.89 6.41 -43.30
N ARG A 541 30.61 6.27 -42.92
CA ARG A 541 30.23 5.66 -41.63
C ARG A 541 30.57 4.18 -41.65
N ILE A 542 31.38 3.76 -40.69
CA ILE A 542 31.73 2.34 -40.51
C ILE A 542 31.02 1.71 -39.32
N SER A 543 30.54 2.53 -38.38
CA SER A 543 29.74 2.05 -37.26
C SER A 543 28.41 1.49 -37.73
N ARG A 544 27.87 0.53 -36.96
CA ARG A 544 26.57 -0.09 -37.23
C ARG A 544 25.79 -0.25 -35.94
N ARG A 545 24.46 -0.10 -36.03
CA ARG A 545 23.57 -0.40 -34.91
C ARG A 545 23.38 -1.88 -34.65
N GLN A 546 23.34 -2.67 -35.71
CA GLN A 546 23.15 -4.12 -35.62
C GLN A 546 24.47 -4.82 -35.90
N ILE A 547 24.99 -5.53 -34.90
CA ILE A 547 26.13 -6.42 -35.00
C ILE A 547 25.64 -7.82 -34.63
N PRO A 548 25.91 -8.87 -35.44
CA PRO A 548 25.53 -10.24 -35.10
C PRO A 548 26.06 -10.65 -33.72
N GLY A 549 25.18 -11.20 -32.87
CA GLY A 549 25.52 -11.62 -31.52
C GLY A 549 25.47 -10.51 -30.45
N VAL A 550 25.07 -9.29 -30.80
CA VAL A 550 24.91 -8.16 -29.87
C VAL A 550 23.43 -7.80 -29.77
N LEU A 551 22.88 -7.79 -28.55
CA LEU A 551 21.45 -7.49 -28.32
C LEU A 551 21.13 -5.99 -28.45
N ASP A 552 22.10 -5.13 -28.18
CA ASP A 552 21.92 -3.69 -28.32
C ASP A 552 21.73 -3.28 -29.80
N THR A 553 20.61 -2.63 -30.09
CA THR A 553 20.25 -2.14 -31.44
C THR A 553 20.14 -0.61 -31.51
N GLU A 554 20.40 0.09 -30.40
CA GLU A 554 20.27 1.54 -30.32
C GLU A 554 21.57 2.26 -30.70
N HIS A 555 22.70 1.81 -30.14
CA HIS A 555 24.00 2.48 -30.26
C HIS A 555 24.67 2.23 -31.61
N GLU A 556 25.44 3.19 -32.10
CA GLU A 556 26.35 2.95 -33.23
C GLU A 556 27.63 2.27 -32.72
N LYS A 557 28.03 1.15 -33.34
CA LYS A 557 29.10 0.29 -32.81
C LYS A 557 30.18 -0.03 -33.84
N VAL A 558 31.43 -0.13 -33.40
CA VAL A 558 32.56 -0.61 -34.21
C VAL A 558 33.31 -1.72 -33.45
N PRO A 559 33.54 -2.90 -34.05
CA PRO A 559 34.40 -3.92 -33.47
C PRO A 559 35.85 -3.44 -33.37
N LEU A 560 36.47 -3.67 -32.22
CA LEU A 560 37.87 -3.36 -31.97
C LEU A 560 38.72 -4.60 -32.23
N SER A 561 39.56 -4.53 -33.26
CA SER A 561 40.59 -5.53 -33.57
C SER A 561 41.96 -5.02 -33.15
N PRO A 562 42.91 -5.89 -32.78
CA PRO A 562 44.28 -5.50 -32.49
C PRO A 562 44.90 -4.65 -33.61
N GLY A 563 45.67 -3.62 -33.23
CA GLY A 563 46.29 -2.67 -34.16
C GLY A 563 45.78 -1.24 -34.00
N GLU A 564 46.18 -0.37 -34.93
CA GLU A 564 45.77 1.04 -34.98
C GLU A 564 44.48 1.20 -35.80
N LEU A 565 43.52 1.92 -35.23
CA LEU A 565 42.26 2.29 -35.86
C LEU A 565 42.11 3.82 -35.82
N VAL A 566 41.95 4.43 -36.99
CA VAL A 566 41.70 5.88 -37.12
C VAL A 566 40.25 6.11 -37.49
N LEU A 567 39.54 6.86 -36.65
CA LEU A 567 38.12 7.18 -36.76
C LEU A 567 37.91 8.68 -36.71
N TYR A 568 36.77 9.14 -37.22
CA TYR A 568 36.28 10.49 -37.06
C TYR A 568 34.89 10.45 -36.44
N ALA A 569 34.64 11.33 -35.48
CA ALA A 569 33.34 11.43 -34.83
C ALA A 569 33.02 12.89 -34.44
N GLN A 570 31.73 13.14 -34.19
CA GLN A 570 31.23 14.42 -33.73
C GLN A 570 31.03 14.40 -32.22
N ASP A 571 31.40 15.48 -31.52
CA ASP A 571 31.02 15.68 -30.11
C ASP A 571 29.60 16.28 -29.97
N ASP A 572 29.14 16.47 -28.74
CA ASP A 572 27.84 17.06 -28.45
C ASP A 572 27.75 18.58 -28.75
N THR A 573 28.90 19.25 -28.95
CA THR A 573 29.00 20.66 -29.39
C THR A 573 29.08 20.82 -30.91
N ARG A 574 29.08 19.70 -31.64
CA ARG A 574 29.16 19.57 -33.11
C ARG A 574 30.54 19.76 -33.71
N ASP A 575 31.58 19.82 -32.89
CA ASP A 575 32.96 19.77 -33.36
C ASP A 575 33.32 18.35 -33.81
N VAL A 576 34.25 18.24 -34.75
CA VAL A 576 34.69 16.97 -35.33
C VAL A 576 36.12 16.67 -34.89
N TYR A 577 36.33 15.44 -34.43
CA TYR A 577 37.61 14.96 -33.92
C TYR A 577 38.11 13.78 -34.75
N GLU A 578 39.43 13.74 -34.96
CA GLU A 578 40.15 12.53 -35.34
C GLU A 578 40.45 11.76 -34.06
N ILE A 579 40.16 10.46 -34.06
CA ILE A 579 40.34 9.54 -32.94
C ILE A 579 41.26 8.42 -33.42
N ARG A 580 42.43 8.30 -32.79
CA ARG A 580 43.40 7.23 -33.03
C ARG A 580 43.38 6.28 -31.86
N ILE A 581 43.02 5.03 -32.14
CA ILE A 581 42.86 3.99 -31.13
C ILE A 581 43.90 2.92 -31.40
N LEU A 582 44.81 2.71 -30.46
CA LEU A 582 45.74 1.59 -30.47
C LEU A 582 45.21 0.47 -29.56
N VAL A 583 44.75 -0.61 -30.18
CA VAL A 583 44.28 -1.82 -29.49
C VAL A 583 45.45 -2.78 -29.31
N PRO A 584 45.83 -3.15 -28.08
CA PRO A 584 46.95 -4.05 -27.84
C PRO A 584 46.64 -5.48 -28.33
N GLU A 585 47.69 -6.20 -28.74
CA GLU A 585 47.59 -7.63 -29.09
C GLU A 585 47.50 -8.53 -27.85
N GLU A 586 48.06 -8.09 -26.73
CA GLU A 586 48.01 -8.80 -25.44
C GLU A 586 46.74 -8.44 -24.66
N GLU A 587 45.95 -9.46 -24.28
CA GLU A 587 44.82 -9.27 -23.37
C GLU A 587 45.28 -8.70 -22.02
N GLY A 588 44.51 -7.76 -21.47
CA GLY A 588 44.78 -7.13 -20.17
C GLY A 588 45.64 -5.87 -20.21
N ARG A 589 46.12 -5.44 -21.38
CA ARG A 589 46.69 -4.10 -21.55
C ARG A 589 45.61 -3.06 -21.89
N ASP A 590 45.81 -1.83 -21.44
CA ASP A 590 44.95 -0.71 -21.77
C ASP A 590 45.10 -0.32 -23.25
N MET A 591 43.99 0.03 -23.89
CA MET A 591 43.99 0.69 -25.19
C MET A 591 44.46 2.14 -25.03
N VAL A 592 45.25 2.61 -25.98
CA VAL A 592 45.63 4.03 -26.05
C VAL A 592 44.68 4.74 -27.01
N VAL A 593 44.04 5.80 -26.54
CA VAL A 593 43.18 6.66 -27.36
C VAL A 593 43.77 8.05 -27.38
N ASP A 594 44.18 8.49 -28.56
CA ASP A 594 44.60 9.85 -28.84
C ASP A 594 43.51 10.53 -29.69
N PHE A 595 43.17 11.79 -29.39
CA PHE A 595 42.21 12.51 -30.22
C PHE A 595 42.54 13.99 -30.41
N GLU A 596 42.25 14.52 -31.59
CA GLU A 596 42.49 15.91 -31.94
C GLU A 596 41.30 16.49 -32.70
N LYS A 597 40.95 17.74 -32.38
CA LYS A 597 39.90 18.47 -33.07
C LYS A 597 40.37 18.86 -34.48
N VAL A 598 39.67 18.37 -35.50
CA VAL A 598 40.03 18.59 -36.92
C VAL A 598 39.09 19.54 -37.65
N ALA A 599 37.87 19.76 -37.14
CA ALA A 599 36.97 20.77 -37.69
C ALA A 599 35.98 21.30 -36.64
N SER A 600 35.55 22.56 -36.82
CA SER A 600 34.40 23.13 -36.11
C SER A 600 33.25 23.36 -37.07
N ARG A 601 32.09 22.75 -36.82
CA ARG A 601 30.86 23.15 -37.51
C ARG A 601 30.24 24.33 -36.76
N ARG A 602 30.66 25.55 -37.10
CA ARG A 602 29.94 26.75 -36.66
C ARG A 602 28.49 26.66 -37.14
N SER A 603 27.54 26.85 -36.22
CA SER A 603 26.11 26.93 -36.54
C SER A 603 25.88 28.00 -37.61
N ARG A 604 25.20 27.64 -38.70
CA ARG A 604 24.53 28.63 -39.55
C ARG A 604 23.30 29.17 -38.84
#